data_AF-A0A258MDG1-F1
#
_entry.id   AF-A0A258MDG1-F1
#
_cell.length_a   1.000
_cell.length_b   1.000
_cell.length_c   1.000
_cell.angle_alpha   90.00
_cell.angle_beta   90.00
_cell.angle_gamma   90.00
#
_symmetry.space_group_name_H-M   'P 1'
#
loop_
_entity.id
_entity.type
_entity.pdbx_description
1 polymer ?
#
loop_
_entity_poly.entity_id
_entity_poly.type
_entity_poly.pdbx_seq_one_letter_code
_entity_poly.pdbx_strand_id
1 'polypeptide(L)' 'QEPQTYISSPQFIESVKARALMLGKRIGVQYAEGYISEKMIGLKSLDNIIQLAT' A
#
# COMPACT_ATOMS: atom_id res chain seq x y z
N GLN A 1 17.62 -24.59 12.81
CA GLN A 1 17.36 -24.00 11.49
C GLN A 1 15.93 -23.49 11.51
N GLU A 2 15.70 -22.27 11.04
CA GLU A 2 14.35 -21.75 10.89
C GLU A 2 13.66 -22.46 9.70
N PRO A 3 12.33 -22.68 9.77
CA PRO A 3 11.60 -23.33 8.69
C PRO A 3 11.56 -22.43 7.45
N GLN A 4 11.81 -23.03 6.28
CA GLN A 4 11.69 -22.33 5.01
C GLN A 4 10.22 -21.95 4.78
N THR A 5 9.93 -20.66 4.76
CA THR A 5 8.59 -20.14 4.43
C THR A 5 8.49 -19.81 2.95
N TYR A 6 7.27 -19.75 2.42
CA TYR A 6 7.02 -19.39 1.03
C TYR A 6 7.65 -18.04 0.65
N ILE A 7 7.58 -17.06 1.55
CA ILE A 7 8.12 -15.71 1.32
C ILE A 7 9.66 -15.69 1.25
N SER A 8 10.33 -16.66 1.88
CA SER A 8 11.79 -16.79 1.85
C SER A 8 12.29 -17.55 0.61
N SER A 9 11.40 -17.98 -0.29
CA SER A 9 11.77 -18.68 -1.52
C SER A 9 12.20 -17.71 -2.63
N PRO A 10 13.18 -18.08 -3.49
CA PRO A 10 13.53 -17.28 -4.66
C PRO A 10 12.35 -17.01 -5.60
N GLN A 11 11.43 -17.98 -5.71
CA GLN A 11 10.24 -17.90 -6.55
C GLN A 11 9.30 -16.77 -6.08
N PHE A 12 9.20 -16.53 -4.77
CA PHE A 12 8.41 -15.43 -4.25
C PHE A 12 8.97 -14.07 -4.68
N ILE A 13 10.29 -13.88 -4.62
CA ILE A 13 10.93 -12.63 -5.06
C ILE A 13 10.70 -12.38 -6.55
N GLU A 14 10.77 -13.41 -7.39
CA GLU A 14 10.45 -13.28 -8.82
C GLU A 14 8.98 -12.90 -9.06
N SER A 15 8.06 -13.40 -8.24
CA SER A 15 6.64 -12.99 -8.31
C SER A 15 6.44 -11.50 -7.99
N VAL A 16 7.21 -10.97 -7.02
CA VAL A 16 7.18 -9.54 -6.67
C VAL A 16 7.72 -8.69 -7.81
N LYS A 17 8.84 -9.08 -8.43
CA LYS A 17 9.40 -8.40 -9.61
C LYS A 17 8.42 -8.40 -10.79
N ALA A 18 7.77 -9.54 -11.05
CA ALA A 18 6.76 -9.65 -12.11
C ALA A 18 5.59 -8.68 -11.90
N ARG A 19 5.12 -8.52 -10.67
CA ARG A 19 4.08 -7.53 -10.33
C ARG A 19 4.55 -6.10 -10.61
N ALA A 20 5.77 -5.75 -10.22
CA ALA A 20 6.32 -4.41 -10.45
C ALA A 20 6.46 -4.09 -11.95
N LEU A 21 6.90 -5.05 -12.77
CA LEU A 21 6.93 -4.94 -14.24
C LEU A 21 5.53 -4.73 -14.83
N MET A 22 4.55 -5.52 -14.37
CA MET A 22 3.17 -5.44 -14.85
C MET A 22 2.53 -4.07 -14.55
N LEU A 23 2.81 -3.50 -13.37
CA LEU A 23 2.37 -2.15 -13.01
C LEU A 23 3.12 -1.09 -13.83
N GLY A 24 4.44 -1.24 -14.01
CA GLY A 24 5.24 -0.32 -14.82
C GLY A 24 4.74 -0.23 -16.27
N LYS A 25 4.44 -1.39 -16.87
CA LYS A 25 3.88 -1.48 -18.23
C LYS A 25 2.60 -0.65 -18.40
N ARG A 26 1.76 -0.54 -17.37
CA ARG A 26 0.50 0.23 -17.44
C ARG A 26 0.71 1.73 -17.57
N ILE A 27 1.83 2.25 -17.06
CA ILE A 27 2.14 3.69 -17.06
C ILE A 27 3.37 4.03 -17.94
N GLY A 28 3.88 3.07 -18.72
CA GLY A 28 4.98 3.28 -19.66
C GLY A 28 6.37 3.37 -19.02
N VAL A 29 6.55 2.84 -17.81
CA VAL A 29 7.86 2.80 -17.12
C VAL A 29 8.32 1.36 -16.89
N GLN A 30 9.59 1.17 -16.55
CA GLN A 30 10.16 -0.18 -16.36
C GLN A 30 9.53 -0.92 -15.16
N TYR A 31 9.40 -0.24 -14.02
CA TYR A 31 8.83 -0.80 -12.79
C TYR A 31 7.93 0.24 -12.12
N ALA A 32 6.82 -0.22 -11.52
CA ALA A 32 5.97 0.63 -10.69
C ALA A 32 5.38 -0.14 -9.50
N GLU A 33 4.95 0.59 -8.48
CA GLU A 33 4.26 0.07 -7.30
C GLU A 33 2.91 0.79 -7.12
N GLY A 34 1.89 0.05 -6.70
CA GLY A 34 0.58 0.60 -6.40
C GLY A 34 0.43 0.82 -4.90
N TYR A 35 0.04 2.03 -4.51
CA TYR A 35 -0.30 2.35 -3.13
C TYR A 35 -1.79 2.60 -2.99
N ILE A 36 -2.36 2.25 -1.84
CA ILE A 36 -3.71 2.62 -1.45
C ILE A 36 -3.58 3.79 -0.49
N SER A 37 -4.37 4.84 -0.71
CA SER A 37 -4.47 5.98 0.19
C SER A 37 -5.91 6.09 0.67
N GLU A 38 -6.07 6.24 1.98
CA GLU A 38 -7.35 6.56 2.59
C GLU A 38 -7.42 8.08 2.82
N LYS A 39 -8.57 8.67 2.48
CA LYS A 39 -8.78 10.10 2.73
C LYS A 39 -9.10 10.29 4.21
N MET A 40 -8.13 10.80 4.96
CA MET A 40 -8.39 11.20 6.34
C MET A 40 -9.44 12.33 6.37
N ILE A 41 -10.41 12.18 7.27
CA ILE A 41 -11.34 13.26 7.58
C ILE A 41 -10.48 14.39 8.16
N GLY A 42 -10.42 15.55 7.49
CA GLY A 42 -9.52 16.66 7.81
C GLY A 42 -9.84 17.39 9.11
N LEU A 43 -10.39 16.70 10.11
CA LEU A 43 -10.73 17.23 11.41
C LEU A 43 -9.57 17.03 12.37
N LYS A 44 -9.16 18.12 13.03
CA LYS A 44 -8.07 18.09 14.02
C LYS A 44 -8.55 17.71 15.43
N SER A 45 -9.83 17.94 15.73
CA SER A 45 -10.48 17.59 17.00
C SER A 45 -11.97 17.43 16.77
N LEU A 46 -12.62 16.58 17.59
CA LEU A 46 -14.07 16.43 17.65
C LEU A 46 -14.76 17.70 18.15
N ASP A 47 -14.06 18.56 18.88
CA ASP A 47 -14.58 19.86 19.34
C ASP A 47 -15.03 20.76 18.19
N ASN A 48 -14.46 20.58 16.99
CA ASN A 48 -14.86 21.33 15.81
C ASN A 48 -16.25 20.94 15.28
N ILE A 49 -16.85 19.88 15.79
CA ILE A 49 -18.20 19.40 15.42
C ILE A 49 -19.21 19.61 16.55
N ILE A 50 -18.77 19.72 17.80
CA ILE A 50 -19.67 19.77 18.96
C ILE A 50 -20.29 21.18 19.08
N GLN A 51 -21.61 21.28 18.87
CA GLN A 51 -22.38 22.46 19.29
C GLN A 51 -22.78 22.31 20.76
N LEU A 52 -22.28 23.20 21.61
CA LEU A 52 -22.79 23.36 22.97
C LEU A 52 -24.15 24.07 22.90
N ALA A 53 -25.23 23.34 23.17
CA ALA A 53 -26.54 23.94 23.38
C ALA A 53 -26.50 24.75 24.67
N THR A 54 -26.71 26.07 24.56
CA THR A 54 -26.90 26.99 25.69
C THR A 54 -28.38 27.09 26.02
#